data_AF-A0A1A8R9J3-F1
#
_entry.id   AF-A0A1A8R9J3-F1
#
_cell.length_a   1.000
_cell.length_b   1.000
_cell.length_c   1.000
_cell.angle_alpha   90.00
_cell.angle_beta   90.00
_cell.angle_gamma   90.00
#
_symmetry.space_group_name_H-M   'P 1'
#
loop_
_entity.id
_entity.type
_entity.pdbx_description
1 polymer ?
#
loop_
_entity_poly.entity_id
_entity_poly.type
_entity_poly.pdbx_seq_one_letter_code
_entity_poly.pdbx_strand_id
1 'polypeptide(L)'
;GSQTWQDFDQHCEYNLVETELITCLADVREPCQLGCKDLTYCTNFNNRPTELFRSCNVQSDQGAMNDMKLWSNGTIRMPFMNIPVLDIRKCLPDMWKAVACSL
;
A
#
# COMPACT_ATOMS: atom_id res chain seq x y z
N GLY A 1 30.81 21.29 22.21
CA GLY A 1 30.62 19.91 22.68
C GLY A 1 29.95 19.15 21.57
N SER A 2 30.52 18.02 21.18
CA SER A 2 29.91 17.11 20.20
C SER A 2 28.64 16.54 20.83
N GLN A 3 27.46 17.10 20.50
CA GLN A 3 26.21 16.40 20.77
C GLN A 3 26.25 15.16 19.88
N THR A 4 26.41 13.99 20.50
CA THR A 4 26.37 12.75 19.73
C THR A 4 24.96 12.58 19.20
N TRP A 5 24.83 11.98 18.02
CA TRP A 5 23.51 11.68 17.44
C TRP A 5 22.62 10.90 18.43
N GLN A 6 23.23 10.09 19.29
CA GLN A 6 22.57 9.35 20.37
C GLN A 6 21.97 10.25 21.45
N ASP A 7 22.65 11.34 21.82
CA ASP A 7 22.11 12.30 22.78
C ASP A 7 20.88 13.04 22.22
N PHE A 8 20.90 13.36 20.92
CA PHE A 8 19.77 13.97 20.22
C PHE A 8 18.58 13.01 20.11
N ASP A 9 18.84 11.77 19.67
CA ASP A 9 17.83 10.70 19.56
C ASP A 9 17.11 10.48 20.89
N GLN A 10 17.87 10.36 22.00
CA GLN A 10 17.29 10.10 23.31
C GLN A 10 16.47 11.26 23.89
N HIS A 11 16.90 12.52 23.68
CA HIS A 11 16.25 13.69 24.32
C HIS A 11 15.17 14.33 23.45
N CYS A 12 15.25 14.21 22.13
CA CYS A 12 14.33 14.86 21.20
C CYS A 12 13.35 13.87 20.55
N GLU A 13 13.78 12.64 20.22
CA GLU A 13 12.94 11.68 19.49
C GLU A 13 11.97 10.88 20.38
N TYR A 14 12.12 10.93 21.70
CA TYR A 14 11.20 10.27 22.64
C TYR A 14 10.42 11.27 23.50
N ASN A 15 10.29 12.51 23.05
CA ASN A 15 9.44 13.51 23.69
C ASN A 15 8.00 13.37 23.18
N LEU A 16 7.03 13.20 24.08
CA LEU A 16 5.60 13.06 23.73
C LEU A 16 5.03 14.26 22.96
N VAL A 17 5.62 15.45 23.11
CA VAL A 17 5.21 16.66 22.37
C VAL A 17 5.56 16.56 20.89
N GLU A 18 6.60 15.81 20.54
CA GLU A 18 7.14 15.70 19.18
C GLU A 18 6.57 14.49 18.42
N THR A 19 5.45 13.90 18.86
CA THR A 19 4.89 12.67 18.28
C THR A 19 4.70 12.76 16.77
N GLU A 20 4.21 13.89 16.24
CA GLU A 20 4.05 14.08 14.79
C GLU A 20 5.38 14.11 14.04
N LEU A 21 6.40 14.75 14.61
CA LEU A 21 7.75 14.78 14.04
C LEU A 21 8.40 13.40 14.09
N ILE A 22 8.22 12.65 15.18
CA ILE A 22 8.71 11.28 15.36
C ILE A 22 8.08 10.35 14.33
N THR A 23 6.76 10.45 14.10
CA THR A 23 6.07 9.71 13.04
C THR A 23 6.64 10.07 11.66
N CYS A 24 6.79 11.36 11.35
CA CYS A 24 7.38 11.81 10.09
C CYS A 24 8.81 11.28 9.89
N LEU A 25 9.65 11.33 10.94
CA LEU A 25 11.02 10.82 10.89
C LEU A 25 11.07 9.30 10.74
N ALA A 26 10.16 8.55 11.37
CA ALA A 26 10.03 7.11 11.18
C ALA A 26 9.61 6.79 9.74
N ASP A 27 8.62 7.51 9.19
CA ASP A 27 8.12 7.33 7.81
C ASP A 27 9.20 7.59 6.75
N VAL A 28 10.16 8.49 7.00
CA VAL A 28 11.28 8.77 6.07
C VAL A 28 12.54 7.93 6.35
N ARG A 29 12.69 7.39 7.57
CA ARG A 29 13.82 6.51 7.94
C ARG A 29 13.56 5.06 7.55
N GLU A 30 12.32 4.62 7.61
CA GLU A 30 11.89 3.37 7.00
C GLU A 30 12.24 3.45 5.51
N PRO A 31 13.16 2.61 5.01
CA PRO A 31 13.43 2.59 3.59
C PRO A 31 12.11 2.29 2.90
N CYS A 32 11.70 3.13 1.94
CA CYS A 32 10.56 2.85 1.08
C CYS A 32 10.76 1.47 0.44
N GLN A 33 10.25 0.41 1.06
CA GLN A 33 10.38 -0.93 0.52
C GLN A 33 9.51 -0.96 -0.73
N LEU A 34 10.16 -1.16 -1.88
CA LEU A 34 9.52 -1.36 -3.17
C LEU A 34 8.63 -2.61 -3.10
N GLY A 35 7.40 -2.44 -2.63
CA GLY A 35 6.41 -3.51 -2.55
C GLY A 35 6.87 -4.74 -1.80
N CYS A 36 6.19 -5.87 -2.05
CA CYS A 36 6.73 -7.17 -1.68
C CYS A 36 7.74 -7.65 -2.73
N LYS A 37 8.72 -8.43 -2.29
CA LYS A 37 9.74 -9.01 -3.17
C LYS A 37 9.10 -9.83 -4.31
N ASP A 38 9.62 -9.68 -5.52
CA ASP A 38 9.26 -10.44 -6.73
C ASP A 38 7.82 -10.23 -7.26
N LEU A 39 7.14 -9.18 -6.81
CA LEU A 39 5.87 -8.77 -7.42
C LEU A 39 6.12 -7.91 -8.66
N THR A 40 5.17 -7.93 -9.60
CA THR A 40 5.25 -7.09 -10.81
C THR A 40 4.03 -6.21 -10.99
N TYR A 41 2.87 -6.62 -10.48
CA TYR A 41 1.61 -5.89 -10.64
C TYR A 41 1.32 -4.96 -9.45
N CYS A 42 1.31 -5.48 -8.23
CA CYS A 42 1.05 -4.81 -6.95
C CYS A 42 2.32 -4.26 -6.28
N THR A 43 3.36 -3.95 -7.08
CA THR A 43 4.65 -3.44 -6.61
C THR A 43 4.57 -2.10 -5.92
N ASN A 44 3.61 -1.26 -6.33
CA ASN A 44 3.37 0.04 -5.75
C ASN A 44 1.88 0.17 -5.44
N PHE A 45 1.55 0.20 -4.16
CA PHE A 45 0.19 0.19 -3.64
C PHE A 45 -0.51 1.55 -3.78
N ASN A 46 -0.34 2.23 -4.92
CA ASN A 46 -0.70 3.63 -5.09
C ASN A 46 -0.08 4.53 -3.99
N ASN A 47 1.22 4.34 -3.73
CA ASN A 47 1.96 4.98 -2.63
C ASN A 47 1.38 4.73 -1.24
N ARG A 48 0.64 3.62 -1.04
CA ARG A 48 0.18 3.21 0.29
C ARG A 48 1.12 2.19 0.92
N PRO A 49 1.15 2.11 2.27
CA PRO A 49 1.95 1.12 2.98
C PRO A 49 1.61 -0.31 2.52
N THR A 50 2.64 -1.13 2.37
CA THR A 50 2.51 -2.54 1.98
C THR A 50 1.82 -3.39 3.06
N GLU A 51 1.72 -2.88 4.29
CA GLU A 51 0.93 -3.46 5.39
C GLU A 51 -0.57 -3.61 5.04
N LEU A 52 -1.07 -2.80 4.10
CA LEU A 52 -2.44 -2.90 3.59
C LEU A 52 -2.60 -4.02 2.54
N PHE A 53 -1.50 -4.62 2.09
CA PHE A 53 -1.53 -5.78 1.21
C PHE A 53 -1.74 -7.05 2.04
N ARG A 54 -2.88 -7.71 1.82
CA ARG A 54 -3.22 -8.92 2.58
C ARG A 54 -2.29 -10.10 2.32
N SER A 55 -1.56 -10.13 1.19
CA SER A 55 -0.74 -11.30 0.83
C SER A 55 0.41 -10.99 -0.13
N CYS A 56 1.63 -10.91 0.40
CA CYS A 56 2.88 -10.70 -0.34
C CYS A 56 3.40 -11.95 -1.10
N ASN A 57 2.69 -12.43 -2.13
CA ASN A 57 3.17 -13.53 -2.98
C ASN A 57 2.73 -13.39 -4.45
N VAL A 58 3.45 -14.06 -5.35
CA VAL A 58 3.22 -14.01 -6.82
C VAL A 58 1.83 -14.50 -7.23
N GLN A 59 1.26 -15.46 -6.50
CA GLN A 59 -0.09 -15.96 -6.79
C GLN A 59 -1.15 -14.88 -6.51
N SER A 60 -1.04 -14.16 -5.40
CA SER A 60 -1.90 -13.02 -5.05
C SER A 60 -1.72 -11.87 -6.04
N ASP A 61 -0.48 -11.58 -6.48
CA ASP A 61 -0.18 -10.56 -7.51
C ASP A 61 -0.88 -10.87 -8.84
N GLN A 62 -0.79 -12.12 -9.28
CA GLN A 62 -1.46 -12.59 -10.49
C GLN A 62 -3.00 -12.61 -10.32
N GLY A 63 -3.48 -12.93 -9.12
CA GLY A 63 -4.90 -12.86 -8.75
C GLY A 63 -5.46 -11.46 -8.92
N ALA A 64 -4.81 -10.45 -8.32
CA ALA A 64 -5.19 -9.06 -8.45
C ALA A 64 -5.23 -8.57 -9.91
N MET A 65 -4.26 -9.00 -10.74
CA MET A 65 -4.28 -8.69 -12.17
C MET A 65 -5.49 -9.32 -12.88
N ASN A 66 -5.84 -10.56 -12.53
CA ASN A 66 -6.98 -11.25 -13.13
C ASN A 66 -8.32 -10.62 -12.70
N ASP A 67 -8.43 -10.21 -11.44
CA ASP A 67 -9.60 -9.51 -10.92
C ASP A 67 -9.83 -8.20 -11.66
N MET A 68 -8.79 -7.37 -11.84
CA MET A 68 -8.90 -6.14 -12.63
C MET A 68 -9.37 -6.39 -14.07
N LYS A 69 -8.90 -7.47 -14.72
CA LYS A 69 -9.38 -7.86 -16.06
C LYS A 69 -10.85 -8.25 -16.03
N LEU A 70 -11.28 -9.04 -15.05
CA LEU A 70 -12.67 -9.46 -14.93
C LEU A 70 -13.60 -8.28 -14.63
N TRP A 71 -13.23 -7.39 -13.72
CA TRP A 71 -14.02 -6.23 -13.34
C TRP A 71 -14.14 -5.21 -14.47
N SER A 72 -13.17 -5.18 -15.40
CA SER A 72 -13.26 -4.35 -16.61
C SER A 72 -14.42 -4.72 -17.55
N ASN A 73 -15.07 -5.88 -17.33
CA ASN A 73 -16.30 -6.27 -18.02
C ASN A 73 -17.55 -5.57 -17.46
N GLY A 74 -17.42 -4.72 -16.44
CA GLY A 74 -18.50 -3.89 -15.92
C GLY A 74 -19.38 -4.56 -14.86
N THR A 75 -19.05 -5.76 -14.40
CA THR A 75 -19.77 -6.42 -13.31
C THR A 75 -18.83 -7.31 -12.50
N ILE A 76 -18.79 -7.06 -11.19
CA ILE A 76 -18.07 -7.89 -10.23
C ILE A 76 -19.03 -8.95 -9.71
N ARG A 77 -18.68 -10.24 -9.89
CA ARG A 77 -19.49 -11.37 -9.48
C ARG A 77 -19.04 -11.87 -8.12
N MET A 78 -19.93 -11.80 -7.14
CA MET A 78 -19.75 -12.39 -5.82
C MET A 78 -20.72 -13.57 -5.66
N PRO A 79 -20.47 -14.52 -4.74
CA PRO A 79 -21.30 -15.72 -4.59
C PRO A 79 -22.81 -15.44 -4.44
N PHE A 80 -23.17 -14.29 -3.86
CA PHE A 80 -24.56 -13.93 -3.54
C PHE A 80 -25.03 -12.62 -4.16
N MET A 81 -24.17 -11.90 -4.91
CA MET A 81 -24.53 -10.61 -5.48
C MET A 81 -23.67 -10.27 -6.69
N ASN A 82 -24.22 -9.44 -7.59
CA ASN A 82 -23.47 -8.83 -8.68
C ASN A 82 -23.41 -7.33 -8.44
N ILE A 83 -22.21 -6.76 -8.48
CA ILE A 83 -21.99 -5.32 -8.31
C ILE A 83 -21.71 -4.74 -9.70
N PRO A 84 -22.62 -3.95 -10.28
CA PRO A 84 -22.35 -3.25 -11.53
C PRO A 84 -21.30 -2.16 -11.28
N VAL A 85 -20.31 -2.09 -12.15
CA VAL A 85 -19.25 -1.07 -12.09
C VAL A 85 -19.11 -0.39 -13.44
N LEU A 86 -18.76 0.90 -13.41
CA LEU A 86 -18.37 1.63 -14.62
C LEU A 86 -17.04 1.05 -15.16
N ASP A 87 -16.63 1.41 -16.38
CA ASP A 87 -15.35 0.95 -16.94
C ASP A 87 -14.18 1.43 -16.06
N ILE A 88 -13.72 0.55 -15.19
CA ILE A 88 -12.70 0.85 -14.17
C ILE A 88 -11.35 1.20 -14.78
N ARG A 89 -11.13 0.88 -16.07
CA ARG A 89 -9.93 1.31 -16.80
C ARG A 89 -9.96 2.81 -17.09
N LYS A 90 -11.13 3.44 -17.02
CA LYS A 90 -11.33 4.89 -17.18
C LYS A 90 -11.66 5.56 -15.85
N CYS A 91 -12.51 4.92 -15.04
CA CYS A 91 -12.97 5.47 -13.76
C CYS A 91 -12.05 5.02 -12.62
N LEU A 92 -11.11 5.88 -12.23
CA LEU A 92 -10.21 5.69 -11.08
C LEU A 92 -9.40 4.37 -11.16
N PRO A 93 -8.64 4.12 -12.25
CA PRO A 93 -7.94 2.86 -12.47
C PRO A 93 -6.98 2.49 -11.34
N ASP A 94 -6.26 3.47 -10.78
CA ASP A 94 -5.32 3.24 -9.69
C ASP A 94 -6.00 2.85 -8.38
N MET A 95 -7.20 3.37 -8.13
CA MET A 95 -7.99 3.01 -6.95
C MET A 95 -8.49 1.56 -7.05
N TRP A 96 -9.00 1.16 -8.20
CA TRP A 96 -9.44 -0.22 -8.42
C TRP A 96 -8.29 -1.21 -8.40
N LYS A 97 -7.13 -0.82 -8.94
CA LYS A 97 -5.90 -1.61 -8.80
C LYS A 97 -5.53 -1.79 -7.33
N ALA A 98 -5.58 -0.73 -6.52
CA ALA A 98 -5.32 -0.80 -5.09
C ALA A 98 -6.32 -1.72 -4.36
N VAL A 99 -7.61 -1.64 -4.71
CA VAL A 99 -8.63 -2.57 -4.17
C VAL A 99 -8.32 -4.01 -4.53
N ALA A 100 -8.03 -4.31 -5.81
CA ALA A 100 -7.69 -5.66 -6.26
C ALA A 100 -6.46 -6.21 -5.54
N CYS A 101 -5.45 -5.37 -5.34
CA CYS A 101 -4.29 -5.77 -4.58
C CYS A 101 -4.65 -5.96 -3.08
N SER A 102 -5.54 -5.17 -2.48
CA SER A 102 -5.85 -5.31 -1.04
C SER A 102 -6.66 -6.55 -0.68
N LEU A 103 -7.29 -7.23 -1.64
CA LEU A 103 -8.15 -8.39 -1.40
C LEU A 103 -7.34 -9.67 -1.16
#